data_AF-A0A642C5N1-F1
#
_entry.id   AF-A0A642C5N1-F1
#
_cell.length_a   1.000
_cell.length_b   1.000
_cell.length_c   1.000
_cell.angle_alpha   90.00
_cell.angle_beta   90.00
_cell.angle_gamma   90.00
#
_symmetry.space_group_name_H-M   'P 1'
#
loop_
_entity.id
_entity.type
_entity.pdbx_description
1 polymer ?
#
loop_
_entity_poly.entity_id
_entity_poly.type
_entity_poly.pdbx_seq_one_letter_code
_entity_poly.pdbx_strand_id
1 'polypeptide(L)'
;TTLLDVKKATSLVTQNVDKIAEELEKGKKEEQDNKQGMKVEQPASGEKIFYSSVAYLQSTDDTSRLDEFRDKGDYEGLLQAAKEYYDGNGINEQYTFASPLQNKGDDLLIEDKDFAVVYNNSVGGTYEVMLKYSEQEIRDHITRYGTRLASDDIKEVAKDMVAEQFQAITKQRIPVFEMPSGDILYAGYNRETDTLDVGTVVNAGLVPNHQFPYDHDNSLESNLQSVHSELSHMEQYQEEEVEYSGGMHR
;
A
#
# COMPACT_ATOMS: atom_id res chain seq x y z
N THR A 1 -13.96 -31.96 -23.41
CA THR A 1 -12.98 -30.87 -23.54
C THR A 1 -11.84 -31.28 -24.48
N THR A 2 -11.75 -30.66 -25.66
CA THR A 2 -10.69 -30.99 -26.62
C THR A 2 -9.49 -30.05 -26.46
N LEU A 3 -8.29 -30.51 -26.82
CA LEU A 3 -7.04 -29.74 -26.80
C LEU A 3 -7.09 -28.42 -27.61
N LEU A 4 -8.09 -28.25 -28.47
CA LEU A 4 -8.33 -27.04 -29.26
C LEU A 4 -9.02 -25.93 -28.45
N ASP A 5 -9.96 -26.31 -27.57
CA ASP A 5 -10.71 -25.36 -26.73
C ASP A 5 -9.78 -24.74 -25.68
N VAL A 6 -8.91 -25.55 -25.09
CA VAL A 6 -7.88 -25.09 -24.15
C VAL A 6 -6.93 -24.09 -24.81
N LYS A 7 -6.50 -24.34 -26.06
CA LYS A 7 -5.59 -23.42 -26.78
C LYS A 7 -6.23 -22.09 -27.15
N LYS A 8 -7.53 -22.07 -27.48
CA LYS A 8 -8.28 -20.82 -27.74
C LYS A 8 -8.47 -20.02 -26.47
N ALA A 9 -8.88 -20.67 -25.36
CA ALA A 9 -9.04 -20.01 -24.07
C ALA A 9 -7.71 -19.38 -23.61
N THR A 10 -6.59 -20.12 -23.68
CA THR A 10 -5.27 -19.57 -23.36
C THR A 10 -4.91 -18.39 -24.28
N SER A 11 -5.22 -18.44 -25.57
CA SER A 11 -4.93 -17.35 -26.52
C SER A 11 -5.76 -16.09 -26.29
N LEU A 12 -7.02 -16.21 -25.88
CA LEU A 12 -7.89 -15.07 -25.57
C LEU A 12 -7.49 -14.41 -24.25
N VAL A 13 -7.10 -15.21 -23.25
CA VAL A 13 -6.55 -14.71 -21.98
C VAL A 13 -5.28 -13.89 -22.21
N THR A 14 -4.35 -14.36 -23.06
CA THR A 14 -3.13 -13.59 -23.36
C THR A 14 -3.45 -12.26 -24.05
N GLN A 15 -4.37 -12.23 -25.03
CA GLN A 15 -4.69 -11.01 -25.78
C GLN A 15 -5.40 -9.93 -24.95
N ASN A 16 -6.28 -10.32 -24.02
CA ASN A 16 -6.98 -9.35 -23.18
C ASN A 16 -6.04 -8.76 -22.11
N VAL A 17 -5.11 -9.56 -21.60
CA VAL A 17 -4.07 -9.11 -20.67
C VAL A 17 -3.08 -8.16 -21.36
N ASP A 18 -2.61 -8.50 -22.57
CA ASP A 18 -1.67 -7.65 -23.32
C ASP A 18 -2.26 -6.25 -23.62
N LYS A 19 -3.58 -6.16 -23.87
CA LYS A 19 -4.26 -4.87 -24.05
C LYS A 19 -4.30 -4.05 -22.76
N ILE A 20 -4.55 -4.67 -21.62
CA ILE A 20 -4.55 -3.98 -20.32
C ILE A 20 -3.12 -3.50 -19.98
N ALA A 21 -2.11 -4.32 -20.25
CA ALA A 21 -0.69 -4.00 -20.09
C ALA A 21 -0.27 -2.77 -20.93
N GLU A 22 -0.56 -2.79 -22.24
CA GLU A 22 -0.24 -1.69 -23.15
C GLU A 22 -0.97 -0.38 -22.77
N GLU A 23 -2.17 -0.47 -22.22
CA GLU A 23 -2.96 0.68 -21.78
C GLU A 23 -2.44 1.26 -20.45
N LEU A 24 -1.98 0.41 -19.51
CA LEU A 24 -1.36 0.84 -18.25
C LEU A 24 0.02 1.49 -18.45
N GLU A 25 0.81 1.01 -19.41
CA GLU A 25 2.11 1.62 -19.75
C GLU A 25 1.97 3.04 -20.31
N LYS A 26 0.90 3.33 -21.06
CA LYS A 26 0.64 4.68 -21.59
C LYS A 26 0.34 5.67 -20.46
N GLY A 27 -0.45 5.26 -19.47
CA GLY A 27 -0.72 6.08 -18.27
C GLY A 27 0.54 6.38 -17.44
N LYS A 28 1.45 5.41 -17.28
CA LYS A 28 2.71 5.59 -16.53
C LYS A 28 3.67 6.60 -17.18
N LYS A 29 3.74 6.66 -18.52
CA LYS A 29 4.63 7.59 -19.25
C LYS A 29 4.23 9.05 -19.07
N GLU A 30 2.94 9.34 -18.90
CA GLU A 30 2.44 10.70 -18.66
C GLU A 30 2.73 11.18 -17.22
N GLU A 31 2.85 10.28 -16.24
CA GLU A 31 3.18 10.61 -14.85
C GLU A 31 4.69 10.72 -14.57
N GLN A 32 5.53 9.97 -15.29
CA GLN A 32 6.99 9.99 -15.10
C GLN A 32 7.67 11.28 -15.56
N ASP A 33 7.12 11.97 -16.57
CA ASP A 33 7.68 13.24 -17.08
C ASP A 33 7.56 14.41 -16.06
N ASN A 34 6.83 14.24 -14.96
CA ASN A 34 6.67 15.25 -13.89
C ASN A 34 7.56 15.04 -12.65
N LYS A 35 8.41 13.99 -12.60
CA LYS A 35 9.23 13.66 -11.39
C LYS A 35 10.74 13.69 -11.65
N GLN A 36 11.26 14.77 -12.25
CA GLN A 36 12.70 15.06 -12.24
C GLN A 36 13.02 16.32 -11.43
N GLY A 37 13.38 16.10 -10.16
CA GLY A 37 13.87 17.17 -9.29
C GLY A 37 13.94 16.74 -7.84
N MET A 38 14.86 15.84 -7.49
CA MET A 38 15.11 15.48 -6.10
C MET A 38 15.83 16.66 -5.41
N LYS A 39 15.06 17.46 -4.69
CA LYS A 39 15.55 18.37 -3.65
C LYS A 39 14.88 17.98 -2.36
N VAL A 40 15.69 17.62 -1.36
CA VAL A 40 15.24 17.44 0.03
C VAL A 40 14.98 18.84 0.59
N GLU A 41 13.79 19.37 0.34
CA GLU A 41 13.29 20.59 0.98
C GLU A 41 12.41 20.19 2.16
N GLN A 42 12.47 21.01 3.21
CA GLN A 42 11.74 20.83 4.47
C GLN A 42 10.25 20.53 4.21
N PRO A 43 9.59 19.72 5.06
CA PRO A 43 8.15 19.55 4.92
C PRO A 43 7.48 20.91 5.08
N ALA A 44 6.79 21.35 4.03
CA ALA A 44 5.97 22.55 4.07
C ALA A 44 4.87 22.34 5.12
N SER A 45 4.45 23.41 5.82
CA SER A 45 3.48 23.28 6.91
C SER A 45 2.19 22.61 6.40
N GLY A 46 1.95 21.35 6.79
CA GLY A 46 0.82 20.54 6.34
C GLY A 46 1.17 19.16 5.79
N GLU A 47 2.45 18.85 5.54
CA GLU A 47 2.88 17.50 5.14
C GLU A 47 2.82 16.53 6.34
N LYS A 48 2.26 15.32 6.14
CA LYS A 48 2.21 14.31 7.20
C LYS A 48 3.63 13.84 7.54
N ILE A 49 3.91 13.75 8.83
CA ILE A 49 5.18 13.26 9.36
C ILE A 49 4.95 11.88 9.99
N PHE A 50 5.89 10.98 9.75
CA PHE A 50 5.95 9.65 10.32
C PHE A 50 7.17 9.52 11.22
N TYR A 51 7.06 8.71 12.26
CA TYR A 51 8.05 8.50 13.29
C TYR A 51 8.50 7.05 13.27
N SER A 52 9.74 6.79 12.87
CA SER A 52 10.34 5.45 12.87
C SER A 52 11.18 5.26 14.12
N SER A 53 10.87 4.24 14.91
CA SER A 53 11.74 3.78 16.00
C SER A 53 13.12 3.42 15.45
N VAL A 54 14.16 3.94 16.10
CA VAL A 54 15.57 3.63 15.80
C VAL A 54 16.33 3.10 17.01
N ALA A 55 15.88 3.40 18.22
CA ALA A 55 16.41 2.80 19.44
C ALA A 55 15.35 2.72 20.53
N TYR A 56 15.18 1.52 21.08
CA TYR A 56 14.28 1.26 22.20
C TYR A 56 15.09 0.92 23.45
N LEU A 57 15.04 1.80 24.44
CA LEU A 57 15.91 1.77 25.63
C LEU A 57 15.11 1.32 26.84
N GLN A 58 15.35 0.06 27.24
CA GLN A 58 14.59 -0.59 28.32
C GLN A 58 15.43 -0.96 29.54
N SER A 59 16.76 -1.09 29.39
CA SER A 59 17.61 -1.48 30.49
C SER A 59 17.91 -0.28 31.38
N THR A 60 18.07 -0.50 32.69
CA THR A 60 18.45 0.57 33.62
C THR A 60 19.75 1.25 33.21
N ASP A 61 20.70 0.51 32.63
CA ASP A 61 21.96 1.07 32.15
C ASP A 61 21.74 2.07 31.00
N ASP A 62 20.75 1.80 30.13
CA ASP A 62 20.40 2.68 29.03
C ASP A 62 19.54 3.87 29.48
N THR A 63 18.57 3.64 30.38
CA THR A 63 17.62 4.69 30.78
C THR A 63 18.22 5.67 31.78
N SER A 64 19.12 5.24 32.67
CA SER A 64 19.63 6.06 33.78
C SER A 64 20.22 7.40 33.30
N ARG A 65 20.96 7.37 32.17
CA ARG A 65 21.54 8.59 31.60
C ARG A 65 20.47 9.58 31.15
N LEU A 66 19.39 9.10 30.53
CA LEU A 66 18.28 9.93 30.07
C LEU A 66 17.41 10.41 31.25
N ASP A 67 17.21 9.56 32.25
CA ASP A 67 16.50 9.88 33.49
C ASP A 67 17.16 11.07 34.21
N GLU A 68 18.49 11.10 34.30
CA GLU A 68 19.21 12.23 34.89
C GLU A 68 18.91 13.57 34.20
N PHE A 69 18.83 13.58 32.87
CA PHE A 69 18.50 14.79 32.12
C PHE A 69 17.02 15.17 32.32
N ARG A 70 16.12 14.18 32.25
CA ARG A 70 14.68 14.40 32.45
C ARG A 70 14.38 14.95 33.85
N ASP A 71 14.97 14.38 34.89
CA ASP A 71 14.75 14.78 36.29
C ASP A 71 15.29 16.19 36.58
N LYS A 72 16.34 16.62 35.87
CA LYS A 72 16.87 17.99 35.90
C LYS A 72 16.10 18.96 34.99
N GLY A 73 15.23 18.47 34.11
CA GLY A 73 14.52 19.25 33.10
C GLY A 73 15.39 19.70 31.91
N ASP A 74 16.55 19.08 31.71
CA ASP A 74 17.48 19.39 30.62
C ASP A 74 17.15 18.56 29.37
N TYR A 75 16.08 18.95 28.67
CA TYR A 75 15.60 18.24 27.49
C TYR A 75 16.51 18.37 26.26
N GLU A 76 17.32 19.44 26.16
CA GLU A 76 18.31 19.57 25.09
C GLU A 76 19.46 18.58 25.30
N GLY A 77 19.97 18.46 26.53
CA GLY A 77 20.96 17.44 26.91
C GLY A 77 20.41 16.02 26.72
N LEU A 78 19.13 15.80 27.07
CA LEU A 78 18.43 14.54 26.85
C LEU A 78 18.42 14.16 25.36
N LEU A 79 18.01 15.09 24.48
CA LEU A 79 17.98 14.87 23.03
C LEU A 79 19.37 14.55 22.48
N GLN A 80 20.40 15.28 22.92
CA GLN A 80 21.77 15.04 22.48
C GLN A 80 22.26 13.65 22.90
N ALA A 81 21.96 13.21 24.13
CA ALA A 81 22.29 11.89 24.61
C ALA A 81 21.49 10.78 23.89
N ALA A 82 20.20 11.00 23.62
CA ALA A 82 19.35 10.06 22.90
C ALA A 82 19.88 9.78 21.48
N LYS A 83 20.36 10.82 20.78
CA LYS A 83 20.95 10.69 19.44
C LYS A 83 22.22 9.83 19.41
N GLU A 84 22.92 9.66 20.53
CA GLU A 84 24.10 8.77 20.58
C GLU A 84 23.74 7.29 20.48
N TYR A 85 22.48 6.92 20.74
CA TYR A 85 21.97 5.55 20.56
C TYR A 85 21.59 5.26 19.11
N TYR A 86 21.56 6.27 18.24
CA TYR A 86 21.29 6.09 16.83
C TYR A 86 22.54 5.55 16.10
N ASP A 87 22.39 4.39 15.47
CA ASP A 87 23.46 3.63 14.80
C ASP A 87 23.50 3.81 13.27
N GLY A 88 22.62 4.63 12.70
CA GLY A 88 22.52 4.87 11.26
C GLY A 88 21.39 4.11 10.55
N ASN A 89 20.48 3.45 11.29
CA ASN A 89 19.33 2.76 10.71
C ASN A 89 18.30 3.69 10.03
N GLY A 90 17.71 3.22 8.93
CA GLY A 90 16.69 3.95 8.19
C GLY A 90 15.27 3.76 8.74
N ILE A 91 14.28 3.86 7.85
CA ILE A 91 12.88 3.51 8.13
C ILE A 91 12.83 2.03 8.55
N ASN A 92 12.28 1.79 9.74
CA ASN A 92 11.93 0.47 10.23
C ASN A 92 10.45 0.25 9.95
N GLU A 93 10.11 -0.54 8.94
CA GLU A 93 8.73 -0.61 8.42
C GLU A 93 7.74 -1.05 9.48
N GLN A 94 8.13 -1.98 10.34
CA GLN A 94 7.29 -2.50 11.41
C GLN A 94 7.03 -1.47 12.52
N TYR A 95 7.98 -0.56 12.74
CA TYR A 95 7.98 0.38 13.87
C TYR A 95 7.99 1.84 13.41
N THR A 96 7.29 2.13 12.32
CA THR A 96 7.07 3.49 11.81
C THR A 96 5.61 3.87 11.92
N PHE A 97 5.31 5.03 12.50
CA PHE A 97 3.94 5.40 12.88
C PHE A 97 3.61 6.84 12.54
N ALA A 98 2.32 7.15 12.34
CA ALA A 98 1.84 8.52 12.08
C ALA A 98 1.84 9.41 13.34
N SER A 99 2.04 8.81 14.52
CA SER A 99 2.16 9.47 15.81
C SER A 99 3.42 8.96 16.52
N PRO A 100 4.15 9.77 17.30
CA PRO A 100 5.21 9.25 18.15
C PRO A 100 4.65 8.55 19.40
N LEU A 101 3.44 8.91 19.83
CA LEU A 101 2.80 8.34 21.02
C LEU A 101 1.95 7.14 20.63
N GLN A 102 2.39 5.96 21.05
CA GLN A 102 1.73 4.68 20.72
C GLN A 102 0.74 4.24 21.79
N ASN A 103 1.00 4.55 23.06
CA ASN A 103 0.14 4.15 24.17
C ASN A 103 -0.35 5.34 24.97
N LYS A 104 -1.52 5.16 25.61
CA LYS A 104 -2.05 6.16 26.53
C LYS A 104 -1.14 6.27 27.76
N GLY A 105 -0.63 7.47 27.99
CA GLY A 105 0.29 7.76 29.10
C GLY A 105 1.76 7.77 28.70
N ASP A 106 2.08 7.56 27.42
CA ASP A 106 3.40 7.90 26.87
C ASP A 106 3.51 9.42 26.74
N ASP A 107 4.72 9.94 27.00
CA ASP A 107 5.00 11.38 26.98
C ASP A 107 6.05 11.70 25.91
N LEU A 108 5.70 12.60 24.98
CA LEU A 108 6.67 13.16 24.04
C LEU A 108 7.51 14.19 24.81
N LEU A 109 8.74 13.83 25.16
CA LEU A 109 9.59 14.67 26.00
C LEU A 109 10.18 15.84 25.22
N ILE A 110 10.69 15.57 24.02
CA ILE A 110 11.34 16.55 23.17
C ILE A 110 11.33 16.07 21.72
N GLU A 111 11.20 17.00 20.78
CA GLU A 111 11.44 16.76 19.36
C GLU A 111 12.19 17.93 18.74
N ASP A 112 12.97 17.62 17.71
CA ASP A 112 13.53 18.63 16.81
C ASP A 112 13.08 18.38 15.36
N LYS A 113 13.87 18.85 14.40
CA LYS A 113 13.59 18.65 12.99
C LYS A 113 13.57 17.17 12.60
N ASP A 114 14.53 16.38 13.08
CA ASP A 114 14.82 15.05 12.56
C ASP A 114 14.50 13.94 13.58
N PHE A 115 14.48 14.26 14.88
CA PHE A 115 14.31 13.29 15.97
C PHE A 115 13.14 13.64 16.89
N ALA A 116 12.58 12.60 17.51
CA ALA A 116 11.67 12.68 18.65
C ALA A 116 12.11 11.70 19.73
N VAL A 117 11.97 12.09 20.99
CA VAL A 117 12.23 11.21 22.15
C VAL A 117 10.96 11.09 22.97
N VAL A 118 10.48 9.86 23.09
CA VAL A 118 9.27 9.52 23.84
C VAL A 118 9.67 8.76 25.10
N TYR A 119 9.00 9.09 26.20
CA TYR A 119 9.08 8.32 27.44
C TYR A 119 7.81 7.49 27.61
N ASN A 120 7.97 6.18 27.53
CA ASN A 120 6.87 5.23 27.62
C ASN A 120 6.62 4.88 29.08
N ASN A 121 5.95 5.77 29.80
CA ASN A 121 5.55 5.56 31.19
C ASN A 121 4.51 4.43 31.32
N SER A 122 3.76 4.18 30.25
CA SER A 122 2.72 3.14 30.19
C SER A 122 3.24 1.71 30.38
N VAL A 123 4.51 1.46 30.06
CA VAL A 123 5.14 0.12 30.09
C VAL A 123 6.28 0.01 31.11
N GLY A 124 6.28 0.87 32.13
CA GLY A 124 7.25 0.79 33.23
C GLY A 124 8.47 1.69 33.09
N GLY A 125 8.39 2.73 32.25
CA GLY A 125 9.40 3.78 32.18
C GLY A 125 10.57 3.42 31.27
N THR A 126 10.31 3.41 29.97
CA THR A 126 11.32 3.16 28.92
C THR A 126 11.40 4.36 27.98
N TYR A 127 12.44 4.44 27.14
CA TYR A 127 12.57 5.51 26.15
C TYR A 127 12.53 4.94 24.73
N GLU A 128 11.86 5.67 23.84
CA GLU A 128 11.88 5.45 22.40
C GLU A 128 12.58 6.63 21.74
N VAL A 129 13.58 6.34 20.92
CA VAL A 129 14.23 7.33 20.04
C VAL A 129 13.73 7.09 18.63
N MET A 130 13.17 8.13 18.01
CA MET A 130 12.52 8.02 16.70
C MET A 130 13.08 9.04 15.71
N LEU A 131 13.22 8.62 14.45
CA LEU A 131 13.48 9.50 13.31
C LEU A 131 12.17 9.94 12.65
N LYS A 132 12.18 11.17 12.13
CA LYS A 132 11.05 11.77 11.42
C LYS A 132 11.24 11.65 9.91
N TYR A 133 10.18 11.22 9.24
CA TYR A 133 10.12 11.07 7.78
C TYR A 133 8.88 11.76 7.23
N SER A 134 9.00 12.37 6.05
CA SER A 134 7.87 12.88 5.28
C SER A 134 7.03 11.73 4.69
N GLU A 135 5.76 11.99 4.39
CA GLU A 135 4.92 11.02 3.65
C GLU A 135 5.56 10.63 2.31
N GLN A 136 6.23 11.55 1.62
CA GLN A 136 6.90 11.23 0.35
C GLN A 136 8.05 10.24 0.53
N GLU A 137 8.85 10.36 1.60
CA GLU A 137 9.89 9.37 1.92
C GLU A 137 9.31 7.99 2.23
N ILE A 138 8.16 7.95 2.93
CA ILE A 138 7.43 6.68 3.16
C ILE A 138 6.92 6.09 1.84
N ARG A 139 6.35 6.90 0.94
CA ARG A 139 5.88 6.44 -0.38
C ARG A 139 7.02 5.91 -1.26
N ASP A 140 8.16 6.59 -1.24
CA ASP A 140 9.37 6.16 -1.94
C ASP A 140 9.91 4.84 -1.37
N HIS A 141 9.85 4.68 -0.04
CA HIS A 141 10.23 3.45 0.65
C HIS A 141 9.31 2.28 0.26
N ILE A 142 7.99 2.47 0.32
CA ILE A 142 6.99 1.46 -0.09
C ILE A 142 7.25 1.02 -1.54
N THR A 143 7.50 1.96 -2.44
CA THR A 143 7.77 1.67 -3.86
C THR A 143 9.02 0.79 -4.04
N ARG A 144 10.03 0.95 -3.19
CA ARG A 144 11.29 0.19 -3.26
C ARG A 144 11.25 -1.16 -2.56
N TYR A 145 10.57 -1.24 -1.42
CA TYR A 145 10.71 -2.35 -0.48
C TYR A 145 9.40 -3.11 -0.21
N GLY A 146 8.26 -2.60 -0.69
CA GLY A 146 6.94 -3.20 -0.45
C GLY A 146 6.42 -2.95 0.96
N THR A 147 5.38 -3.68 1.36
CA THR A 147 4.69 -3.47 2.66
C THR A 147 4.56 -4.73 3.51
N ARG A 148 5.24 -5.82 3.15
CA ARG A 148 5.09 -7.14 3.79
C ARG A 148 5.21 -7.15 5.31
N LEU A 149 6.11 -6.34 5.88
CA LEU A 149 6.34 -6.25 7.33
C LEU A 149 5.97 -4.87 7.90
N ALA A 150 5.24 -4.07 7.13
CA ALA A 150 4.90 -2.71 7.49
C ALA A 150 3.93 -2.62 8.67
N SER A 151 4.05 -1.55 9.43
CA SER A 151 3.05 -1.08 10.38
C SER A 151 1.74 -0.77 9.66
N ASP A 152 0.65 -0.68 10.43
CA ASP A 152 -0.65 -0.34 9.85
C ASP A 152 -0.67 1.08 9.28
N ASP A 153 0.06 2.02 9.86
CA ASP A 153 0.18 3.38 9.34
C ASP A 153 0.88 3.43 7.97
N ILE A 154 1.95 2.63 7.77
CA ILE A 154 2.57 2.52 6.44
C ILE A 154 1.63 1.83 5.45
N LYS A 155 0.87 0.81 5.88
CA LYS A 155 -0.14 0.19 5.01
C LYS A 155 -1.22 1.16 4.60
N GLU A 156 -1.67 2.06 5.49
CA GLU A 156 -2.64 3.09 5.13
C GLU A 156 -2.10 4.04 4.04
N VAL A 157 -0.80 4.37 4.06
CA VAL A 157 -0.16 5.12 2.97
C VAL A 157 -0.15 4.30 1.67
N ALA A 158 0.14 3.00 1.73
CA ALA A 158 0.09 2.14 0.55
C ALA A 158 -1.32 2.07 -0.06
N LYS A 159 -2.36 1.98 0.77
CA LYS A 159 -3.76 2.06 0.32
C LYS A 159 -4.08 3.40 -0.34
N ASP A 160 -3.59 4.50 0.22
CA ASP A 160 -3.73 5.84 -0.39
C ASP A 160 -3.05 5.87 -1.78
N MET A 161 -1.84 5.33 -1.90
CA MET A 161 -1.12 5.24 -3.18
C MET A 161 -1.91 4.45 -4.24
N VAL A 162 -2.50 3.32 -3.87
CA VAL A 162 -3.31 2.50 -4.80
C VAL A 162 -4.61 3.22 -5.16
N ALA A 163 -5.28 3.85 -4.20
CA ALA A 163 -6.49 4.63 -4.45
C ALA A 163 -6.23 5.80 -5.42
N GLU A 164 -5.11 6.52 -5.25
CA GLU A 164 -4.67 7.57 -6.16
C GLU A 164 -4.39 7.03 -7.56
N GLN A 165 -3.68 5.89 -7.66
CA GLN A 165 -3.42 5.23 -8.94
C GLN A 165 -4.73 4.82 -9.65
N PHE A 166 -5.67 4.23 -8.92
CA PHE A 166 -7.00 3.88 -9.46
C PHE A 166 -7.79 5.12 -9.88
N GLN A 167 -7.72 6.20 -9.12
CA GLN A 167 -8.36 7.46 -9.48
C GLN A 167 -7.75 8.07 -10.76
N ALA A 168 -6.43 7.96 -10.94
CA ALA A 168 -5.74 8.44 -12.13
C ALA A 168 -6.18 7.67 -13.38
N ILE A 169 -6.19 6.34 -13.34
CA ILE A 169 -6.60 5.52 -14.49
C ILE A 169 -8.09 5.63 -14.78
N THR A 170 -8.96 5.70 -13.77
CA THR A 170 -10.42 5.78 -13.99
C THR A 170 -10.86 7.08 -14.63
N LYS A 171 -10.07 8.17 -14.49
CA LYS A 171 -10.26 9.41 -15.27
C LYS A 171 -10.04 9.19 -16.77
N GLN A 172 -9.17 8.26 -17.14
CA GLN A 172 -8.92 7.90 -18.54
C GLN A 172 -9.92 6.83 -19.01
N ARG A 173 -9.95 5.69 -18.31
CA ARG A 173 -10.82 4.54 -18.58
C ARG A 173 -10.90 3.64 -17.35
N ILE A 174 -12.11 3.24 -16.97
CA ILE A 174 -12.30 2.25 -15.90
C ILE A 174 -11.75 0.89 -16.38
N PRO A 175 -10.98 0.14 -15.56
CA PRO A 175 -10.57 -1.21 -15.91
C PRO A 175 -11.77 -2.13 -16.16
N VAL A 176 -11.71 -2.91 -17.25
CA VAL A 176 -12.78 -3.80 -17.69
C VAL A 176 -12.22 -5.21 -17.92
N PHE A 177 -12.98 -6.21 -17.50
CA PHE A 177 -12.78 -7.62 -17.81
C PHE A 177 -13.89 -8.09 -18.75
N GLU A 178 -13.50 -8.60 -19.91
CA GLU A 178 -14.38 -9.30 -20.84
C GLU A 178 -14.28 -10.80 -20.58
N MET A 179 -15.36 -11.39 -20.05
CA MET A 179 -15.41 -12.80 -19.70
C MET A 179 -15.69 -13.67 -20.94
N PRO A 180 -15.27 -14.94 -20.94
CA PRO A 180 -15.61 -15.89 -22.01
C PRO A 180 -17.12 -16.03 -22.27
N SER A 181 -17.96 -15.91 -21.24
CA SER A 181 -19.43 -15.85 -21.37
C SER A 181 -19.95 -14.65 -22.19
N GLY A 182 -19.11 -13.64 -22.43
CA GLY A 182 -19.48 -12.34 -23.00
C GLY A 182 -19.88 -11.30 -21.95
N ASP A 183 -19.86 -11.64 -20.66
CA ASP A 183 -20.10 -10.69 -19.58
C ASP A 183 -18.99 -9.64 -19.51
N ILE A 184 -19.38 -8.40 -19.20
CA ILE A 184 -18.47 -7.27 -19.02
C ILE A 184 -18.49 -6.87 -17.55
N LEU A 185 -17.35 -7.04 -16.88
CA LEU A 185 -17.16 -6.66 -15.48
C LEU A 185 -16.21 -5.49 -15.39
N TYR A 186 -16.46 -4.59 -14.44
CA TYR A 186 -15.63 -3.43 -14.15
C TYR A 186 -14.92 -3.65 -12.83
N ALA A 187 -13.67 -3.20 -12.74
CA ALA A 187 -12.90 -3.25 -11.50
C ALA A 187 -12.69 -1.85 -10.91
N GLY A 188 -12.85 -1.77 -9.60
CA GLY A 188 -12.50 -0.61 -8.79
C GLY A 188 -11.72 -1.04 -7.56
N TYR A 189 -11.00 -0.10 -6.95
CA TYR A 189 -10.33 -0.35 -5.68
C TYR A 189 -11.13 0.23 -4.52
N ASN A 190 -11.37 -0.62 -3.53
CA ASN A 190 -12.00 -0.24 -2.27
C ASN A 190 -10.93 -0.07 -1.20
N ARG A 191 -10.62 1.19 -0.91
CA ARG A 191 -9.59 1.59 0.06
C ARG A 191 -9.93 1.20 1.51
N GLU A 192 -11.21 1.05 1.85
CA GLU A 192 -11.61 0.70 3.22
C GLU A 192 -11.35 -0.79 3.51
N THR A 193 -11.72 -1.65 2.57
CA THR A 193 -11.55 -3.11 2.68
C THR A 193 -10.23 -3.61 2.12
N ASP A 194 -9.48 -2.75 1.43
CA ASP A 194 -8.24 -3.08 0.73
C ASP A 194 -8.42 -4.17 -0.32
N THR A 195 -9.49 -4.03 -1.11
CA THR A 195 -9.91 -5.02 -2.12
C THR A 195 -10.05 -4.41 -3.52
N LEU A 196 -9.83 -5.26 -4.53
CA LEU A 196 -10.38 -5.07 -5.87
C LEU A 196 -11.81 -5.55 -5.89
N ASP A 197 -12.72 -4.59 -6.00
CA ASP A 197 -14.14 -4.79 -6.16
C ASP A 197 -14.43 -4.96 -7.66
N VAL A 198 -15.03 -6.10 -8.03
CA VAL A 198 -15.34 -6.42 -9.42
C VAL A 198 -16.83 -6.68 -9.58
N GLY A 199 -17.46 -6.01 -10.54
CA GLY A 199 -18.88 -6.20 -10.78
C GLY A 199 -19.43 -5.36 -11.92
N THR A 200 -20.72 -5.06 -11.84
CA THR A 200 -21.43 -4.32 -12.89
C THR A 200 -21.56 -2.85 -12.52
N VAL A 201 -21.53 -1.97 -13.52
CA VAL A 201 -21.77 -0.54 -13.30
C VAL A 201 -23.24 -0.25 -13.51
N VAL A 202 -23.86 0.43 -12.54
CA VAL A 202 -25.20 0.99 -12.64
C VAL A 202 -25.13 2.52 -12.49
N ASN A 203 -26.26 3.21 -12.64
CA ASN A 203 -26.32 4.68 -12.53
C ASN A 203 -25.78 5.23 -11.18
N ALA A 204 -25.73 4.40 -10.14
CA ALA A 204 -25.24 4.73 -8.81
C ALA A 204 -23.75 4.38 -8.58
N GLY A 205 -23.05 3.85 -9.58
CA GLY A 205 -21.64 3.44 -9.47
C GLY A 205 -21.44 1.94 -9.66
N LEU A 206 -20.26 1.45 -9.27
CA LEU A 206 -19.92 0.04 -9.31
C LEU A 206 -20.70 -0.72 -8.23
N VAL A 207 -21.38 -1.79 -8.63
CA VAL A 207 -21.99 -2.77 -7.72
C VAL A 207 -21.11 -4.01 -7.72
N PRO A 208 -20.33 -4.26 -6.64
CA PRO A 208 -19.42 -5.39 -6.59
C PRO A 208 -20.19 -6.71 -6.52
N ASN A 209 -19.82 -7.64 -7.40
CA ASN A 209 -20.22 -9.05 -7.35
C ASN A 209 -19.17 -9.91 -6.66
N HIS A 210 -17.90 -9.49 -6.77
CA HIS A 210 -16.72 -10.18 -6.24
C HIS A 210 -15.78 -9.17 -5.58
N GLN A 211 -15.04 -9.63 -4.59
CA GLN A 211 -14.01 -8.85 -3.90
C GLN A 211 -12.76 -9.71 -3.76
N PHE A 212 -11.63 -9.17 -4.19
CA PHE A 212 -10.33 -9.83 -4.13
C PHE A 212 -9.37 -8.97 -3.31
N PRO A 213 -8.61 -9.51 -2.35
CA PRO A 213 -7.60 -8.75 -1.63
C PRO A 213 -6.60 -8.10 -2.59
N TYR A 214 -6.21 -6.86 -2.34
CA TYR A 214 -5.15 -6.21 -3.10
C TYR A 214 -3.78 -6.61 -2.56
N ASP A 215 -2.90 -7.08 -3.44
CA ASP A 215 -1.52 -7.41 -3.10
C ASP A 215 -0.59 -6.24 -3.40
N HIS A 216 -0.16 -5.55 -2.33
CA HIS A 216 0.72 -4.39 -2.39
C HIS A 216 2.17 -4.71 -2.76
N ASP A 217 2.59 -5.98 -2.71
CA ASP A 217 3.90 -6.41 -3.18
C ASP A 217 3.90 -6.64 -4.71
N ASN A 218 2.72 -6.54 -5.35
CA ASN A 218 2.51 -6.71 -6.77
C ASN A 218 2.07 -5.41 -7.45
N SER A 219 2.36 -5.31 -8.74
CA SER A 219 1.87 -4.17 -9.54
C SER A 219 0.35 -4.23 -9.68
N LEU A 220 -0.27 -3.08 -9.95
CA LEU A 220 -1.68 -2.99 -10.30
C LEU A 220 -2.08 -3.98 -11.42
N GLU A 221 -1.24 -4.07 -12.45
CA GLU A 221 -1.44 -4.96 -13.58
C GLU A 221 -1.44 -6.44 -13.17
N SER A 222 -0.48 -6.84 -12.33
CA SER A 222 -0.38 -8.21 -11.79
C SER A 222 -1.60 -8.57 -10.95
N ASN A 223 -2.08 -7.62 -10.14
CA ASN A 223 -3.32 -7.78 -9.38
C ASN A 223 -4.53 -7.97 -10.31
N LEU A 224 -4.71 -7.10 -11.30
CA LEU A 224 -5.83 -7.21 -12.27
C LEU A 224 -5.78 -8.50 -13.08
N GLN A 225 -4.58 -8.96 -13.48
CA GLN A 225 -4.40 -10.21 -14.21
C GLN A 225 -4.73 -11.42 -13.34
N SER A 226 -4.33 -11.41 -12.07
CA SER A 226 -4.64 -12.47 -11.11
C SER A 226 -6.15 -12.58 -10.90
N VAL A 227 -6.82 -11.44 -10.69
CA VAL A 227 -8.28 -11.37 -10.57
C VAL A 227 -8.99 -11.87 -11.83
N HIS A 228 -8.56 -11.43 -13.01
CA HIS A 228 -9.14 -11.92 -14.27
C HIS A 228 -8.97 -13.43 -14.42
N SER A 229 -7.81 -13.97 -14.07
CA SER A 229 -7.56 -15.41 -14.06
C SER A 229 -8.56 -16.12 -13.14
N GLU A 230 -8.71 -15.68 -11.90
CA GLU A 230 -9.68 -16.29 -10.97
C GLU A 230 -11.12 -16.25 -11.50
N LEU A 231 -11.56 -15.09 -12.01
CA LEU A 231 -12.89 -14.93 -12.60
C LEU A 231 -13.11 -15.88 -13.78
N SER A 232 -12.11 -16.07 -14.65
CA SER A 232 -12.23 -16.93 -15.83
C SER A 232 -12.43 -18.42 -15.50
N HIS A 233 -12.09 -18.84 -14.28
CA HIS A 233 -12.33 -20.21 -13.82
C HIS A 233 -13.72 -20.40 -13.19
N MET A 234 -14.48 -19.33 -12.95
CA MET A 234 -15.83 -19.43 -12.38
C MET A 234 -16.85 -19.86 -13.45
N GLU A 235 -17.68 -20.87 -13.14
CA GLU A 235 -18.65 -21.45 -14.08
C GLU A 235 -19.55 -20.42 -14.75
N GLN A 236 -20.05 -19.43 -14.00
CA GLN A 236 -20.93 -18.37 -14.50
C GLN A 236 -20.31 -17.48 -15.59
N TYR A 237 -18.98 -17.52 -15.75
CA TYR A 237 -18.24 -16.71 -16.72
C TYR A 237 -17.58 -17.54 -17.82
N GLN A 238 -17.81 -18.85 -17.86
CA GLN A 238 -17.34 -19.73 -18.92
C GLN A 238 -18.26 -19.63 -20.16
N GLU A 239 -17.74 -20.01 -21.33
CA GLU A 239 -18.58 -20.14 -22.53
C GLU A 239 -19.65 -21.21 -22.30
N GLU A 240 -20.93 -20.92 -22.60
CA GLU A 240 -21.95 -21.96 -22.64
C GLU A 240 -21.60 -22.98 -23.73
N GLU A 241 -21.41 -24.25 -23.37
CA GLU A 241 -21.32 -25.33 -24.35
C GLU A 241 -22.67 -25.42 -25.08
N VAL A 242 -22.74 -24.82 -26.27
CA VAL A 242 -23.91 -24.94 -27.14
C VAL A 242 -24.02 -26.39 -27.59
N GLU A 243 -24.82 -27.18 -26.88
CA GLU A 243 -25.12 -28.55 -27.23
C GLU A 243 -25.92 -28.54 -28.55
N TYR A 244 -25.21 -28.73 -29.67
CA TYR A 244 -25.81 -28.93 -30.99
C TYR A 244 -26.62 -30.23 -30.95
N SER A 245 -27.86 -30.16 -30.47
CA SER A 245 -28.88 -31.19 -30.69
C SER A 245 -29.28 -31.15 -32.17
N GLY A 246 -28.42 -31.71 -33.01
CA GLY A 246 -28.66 -31.92 -34.42
C GLY A 246 -29.83 -32.89 -34.62
N GLY A 247 -31.04 -32.34 -34.66
CA GLY A 247 -32.23 -33.05 -35.09
C GLY A 247 -32.08 -33.49 -36.55
N MET A 248 -31.62 -34.72 -36.76
CA MET A 248 -31.84 -35.41 -38.04
C MET A 248 -33.25 -36.00 -38.03
N HIS A 249 -34.21 -35.25 -38.56
CA HIS A 249 -35.39 -35.85 -39.18
C HIS A 249 -35.09 -36.10 -40.65
N ARG A 250 -35.03 -37.39 -41.02
CA ARG A 250 -35.32 -37.90 -42.37
C ARG A 250 -36.07 -39.20 -42.25
#